data_AF-J0NR37-F1
#
_entry.id   AF-J0NR37-F1
#
_cell.length_a   1.000
_cell.length_b   1.000
_cell.length_c   1.000
_cell.angle_alpha   90.00
_cell.angle_beta   90.00
_cell.angle_gamma   90.00
#
_symmetry.space_group_name_H-M   'P 1'
#
loop_
_entity.id
_entity.type
_entity.pdbx_description
1 polymer ?
#
loop_
_entity_poly.entity_id
_entity_poly.type
_entity_poly.pdbx_seq_one_letter_code
_entity_poly.pdbx_strand_id
1 'polypeptide(L)'
;MSELGAAWALEWMKRTRERVGQQRERLIDLDRQIGDGDHGENLDRGFGAVVDALASQDPQTVADVLKLVAKTLMSTVGGAAGPLYGTAFLRGAKAAGAGGLDGAGAAGVVEAALG
;
A
#
# COMPACT_ATOMS: atom_id res chain seq x y z
N MET A 1 -6.28 -20.48 -14.27
CA MET A 1 -6.62 -19.36 -13.36
C MET A 1 -6.01 -18.10 -13.94
N SER A 2 -6.67 -16.94 -13.86
CA SER A 2 -6.04 -15.68 -14.28
C SER A 2 -4.96 -15.31 -13.26
N GLU A 3 -3.75 -15.03 -13.74
CA GLU A 3 -2.67 -14.49 -12.90
C GLU A 3 -2.92 -13.01 -12.62
N LEU A 4 -2.57 -12.56 -11.40
CA LEU A 4 -2.59 -11.16 -11.00
C LEU A 4 -1.27 -10.51 -11.42
N GLY A 5 -1.35 -9.48 -12.28
CA GLY A 5 -0.20 -8.74 -12.78
C GLY A 5 -0.14 -7.29 -12.29
N ALA A 6 0.77 -6.50 -12.87
CA ALA A 6 0.95 -5.09 -12.49
C ALA A 6 -0.34 -4.26 -12.62
N ALA A 7 -1.13 -4.47 -13.68
CA ALA A 7 -2.41 -3.78 -13.85
C ALA A 7 -3.38 -4.01 -12.69
N TRP A 8 -3.42 -5.23 -12.15
CA TRP A 8 -4.23 -5.54 -10.97
C TRP A 8 -3.69 -4.81 -9.72
N ALA A 9 -2.37 -4.80 -9.51
CA ALA A 9 -1.76 -4.13 -8.37
C ALA A 9 -1.94 -2.60 -8.43
N LEU A 10 -1.84 -2.01 -9.62
CA LEU A 10 -2.12 -0.59 -9.85
C LEU A 10 -3.57 -0.24 -9.50
N GLU A 11 -4.52 -1.06 -9.96
CA GLU A 11 -5.94 -0.87 -9.65
C GLU A 11 -6.22 -1.05 -8.14
N TRP A 12 -5.55 -2.01 -7.49
CA TRP A 12 -5.63 -2.18 -6.05
C TRP A 12 -5.16 -0.92 -5.30
N MET A 13 -4.06 -0.29 -5.71
CA MET A 13 -3.58 0.95 -5.08
C MET A 13 -4.53 2.13 -5.29
N LYS A 14 -5.10 2.28 -6.48
CA LYS A 14 -6.13 3.30 -6.75
C LYS A 14 -7.35 3.13 -5.84
N ARG A 15 -7.86 1.89 -5.71
CA ARG A 15 -8.99 1.58 -4.82
C ARG A 15 -8.66 1.80 -3.35
N THR A 16 -7.43 1.49 -2.95
CA THR A 16 -6.97 1.74 -1.58
C THR A 16 -6.97 3.23 -1.28
N ARG A 17 -6.45 4.07 -2.19
CA ARG A 17 -6.51 5.53 -2.08
C ARG A 17 -7.94 6.05 -1.98
N GLU A 18 -8.85 5.59 -2.83
CA GLU A 18 -10.27 5.99 -2.77
C GLU A 18 -10.90 5.61 -1.42
N ARG A 19 -10.68 4.38 -0.95
CA ARG A 19 -11.24 3.90 0.32
C ARG A 19 -10.68 4.67 1.51
N VAL A 20 -9.38 4.94 1.54
CA VAL A 20 -8.75 5.76 2.59
C VAL A 20 -9.36 7.16 2.59
N GLY A 21 -9.52 7.79 1.43
CA GLY A 21 -10.15 9.11 1.34
C GLY A 21 -11.60 9.13 1.81
N GLN A 22 -12.40 8.12 1.42
CA GLN A 22 -13.78 7.96 1.88
C GLN A 22 -13.89 7.73 3.40
N GLN A 23 -12.88 7.13 4.02
CA GLN A 23 -12.86 6.81 5.45
C GLN A 23 -11.98 7.77 6.27
N ARG A 24 -11.45 8.83 5.66
CA ARG A 24 -10.46 9.74 6.27
C ARG A 24 -10.91 10.29 7.62
N GLU A 25 -12.10 10.91 7.65
CA GLU A 25 -12.68 11.47 8.88
C GLU A 25 -12.91 10.39 9.94
N ARG A 26 -13.41 9.22 9.53
CA ARG A 26 -13.62 8.09 10.44
C ARG A 26 -12.30 7.62 11.07
N LEU A 27 -11.22 7.55 10.29
CA LEU A 27 -9.91 7.16 10.78
C LEU A 27 -9.34 8.20 11.75
N ILE A 28 -9.52 9.49 11.47
CA ILE A 28 -9.18 10.60 12.37
C ILE A 28 -9.96 10.47 13.69
N ASP A 29 -11.26 10.20 13.63
CA ASP A 29 -12.12 10.08 14.82
C ASP A 29 -11.80 8.86 15.68
N LEU A 30 -11.43 7.75 15.06
CA LEU A 30 -10.97 6.55 15.78
C LEU A 30 -9.62 6.80 16.45
N ASP A 31 -8.69 7.40 15.74
CA ASP A 31 -7.35 7.68 16.25
C ASP A 31 -7.36 8.73 17.36
N ARG A 32 -8.20 9.77 17.27
CA ARG A 32 -8.37 10.78 18.32
C ARG A 32 -8.80 10.19 19.67
N GLN A 33 -9.48 9.05 19.68
CA GLN A 33 -9.92 8.42 20.93
C GLN A 33 -8.77 7.81 21.74
N ILE A 34 -7.67 7.44 21.08
CA ILE A 34 -6.56 6.69 21.71
C ILE A 34 -5.16 7.14 21.26
N GLY A 35 -5.08 8.22 20.49
CA GLY A 35 -3.88 8.73 19.81
C GLY A 35 -4.00 10.24 19.59
N ASP A 36 -3.32 10.75 18.56
CA ASP A 36 -3.27 12.19 18.27
C ASP A 36 -4.26 12.64 17.18
N GLY A 37 -4.97 11.71 16.55
CA GLY A 37 -6.00 12.00 15.56
C GLY A 37 -5.44 12.34 14.19
N ASP A 38 -4.20 11.99 13.90
CA ASP A 38 -3.54 12.29 12.63
C ASP A 38 -3.61 11.14 11.61
N HIS A 39 -4.04 9.94 12.03
CA HIS A 39 -3.90 8.73 11.23
C HIS A 39 -4.60 8.81 9.86
N GLY A 40 -5.83 9.31 9.82
CA GLY A 40 -6.58 9.46 8.56
C GLY A 40 -5.93 10.45 7.60
N GLU A 41 -5.44 11.60 8.09
CA GLU A 41 -4.70 12.58 7.27
C GLU A 41 -3.39 12.00 6.75
N ASN A 42 -2.67 11.26 7.61
CA ASN A 42 -1.42 10.62 7.26
C ASN A 42 -1.60 9.56 6.16
N LEU A 43 -2.63 8.71 6.25
CA LEU A 43 -2.91 7.72 5.22
C LEU A 43 -3.44 8.34 3.93
N ASP A 44 -4.31 9.35 3.99
CA ASP A 44 -4.85 10.01 2.79
C ASP A 44 -3.74 10.68 1.98
N ARG A 45 -2.84 11.41 2.67
CA ARG A 45 -1.64 12.01 2.07
C ARG A 45 -0.72 10.95 1.47
N GLY A 46 -0.42 9.91 2.23
CA GLY A 46 0.51 8.85 1.81
C GLY A 46 0.03 8.09 0.59
N PHE A 47 -1.21 7.60 0.61
CA PHE A 47 -1.78 6.90 -0.54
C PHE A 47 -2.05 7.82 -1.73
N GLY A 48 -2.23 9.13 -1.51
CA GLY A 48 -2.28 10.13 -2.58
C GLY A 48 -0.95 10.16 -3.32
N ALA A 49 0.14 10.36 -2.57
CA ALA A 49 1.50 10.34 -3.12
C ALA A 49 1.86 9.00 -3.80
N VAL A 50 1.34 7.87 -3.29
CA VAL A 50 1.50 6.55 -3.94
C VAL A 50 0.89 6.53 -5.33
N VAL A 51 -0.36 7.00 -5.48
CA VAL A 51 -1.03 7.01 -6.79
C VAL A 51 -0.31 7.94 -7.77
N ASP A 52 0.13 9.11 -7.31
CA ASP A 52 0.90 10.05 -8.14
C ASP A 52 2.25 9.45 -8.60
N ALA A 53 2.95 8.78 -7.69
CA ALA A 53 4.20 8.10 -8.00
C ALA A 53 3.99 6.96 -9.01
N LEU A 54 2.93 6.15 -8.85
CA LEU A 54 2.58 5.06 -9.76
C LEU A 54 2.04 5.53 -11.11
N ALA A 55 1.52 6.76 -11.20
CA ALA A 55 1.17 7.36 -12.49
C ALA A 55 2.41 7.89 -13.23
N SER A 56 3.46 8.24 -12.50
CA SER A 56 4.70 8.81 -13.04
C SER A 56 5.75 7.77 -13.39
N GLN A 57 5.64 6.56 -12.84
CA GLN A 57 6.52 5.42 -13.09
C GLN A 57 5.68 4.32 -13.71
N ASP A 58 6.21 3.59 -14.71
CA ASP A 58 5.49 2.52 -15.42
C ASP A 58 5.92 1.14 -14.88
N PRO A 59 5.43 0.69 -13.71
CA PRO A 59 5.85 -0.56 -13.11
C PRO A 59 5.30 -1.76 -13.90
N GLN A 60 6.18 -2.72 -14.16
CA GLN A 60 5.87 -3.87 -15.03
C GLN A 60 5.43 -5.10 -14.25
N THR A 61 5.70 -5.16 -12.94
CA THR A 61 5.37 -6.31 -12.08
C THR A 61 4.63 -5.90 -10.81
N VAL A 62 3.97 -6.87 -10.16
CA VAL A 62 3.38 -6.65 -8.83
C VAL A 62 4.44 -6.21 -7.83
N ALA A 63 5.62 -6.84 -7.84
CA ALA A 63 6.71 -6.44 -6.95
C ALA A 63 7.18 -5.00 -7.17
N ASP A 64 7.20 -4.50 -8.40
CA ASP A 64 7.58 -3.11 -8.68
C ASP A 64 6.56 -2.12 -8.12
N VAL A 65 5.27 -2.40 -8.29
CA VAL A 65 4.19 -1.62 -7.68
C VAL A 65 4.35 -1.59 -6.16
N LEU A 66 4.46 -2.75 -5.52
CA LEU A 66 4.55 -2.84 -4.06
C LEU A 66 5.85 -2.20 -3.51
N LYS A 67 6.97 -2.28 -4.23
CA LYS A 67 8.22 -1.56 -3.87
C LYS A 67 8.04 -0.05 -3.93
N LEU A 68 7.35 0.47 -4.94
CA LEU A 68 7.10 1.91 -5.04
C LEU A 68 6.18 2.37 -3.91
N VAL A 69 5.11 1.62 -3.63
CA VAL A 69 4.22 1.85 -2.49
C VAL A 69 5.00 1.89 -1.19
N ALA A 70 5.83 0.88 -0.94
CA ALA A 70 6.66 0.80 0.27
C ALA A 70 7.53 2.06 0.46
N LYS A 71 8.31 2.43 -0.57
CA LYS A 71 9.20 3.59 -0.51
C LYS A 71 8.44 4.89 -0.27
N THR A 72 7.32 5.07 -0.97
CA THR A 72 6.52 6.29 -0.86
C THR A 72 5.87 6.40 0.52
N LEU A 73 5.29 5.33 1.06
CA LEU A 73 4.69 5.39 2.39
C LEU A 73 5.73 5.64 3.49
N MET A 74 6.93 5.06 3.39
CA MET A 74 8.02 5.31 4.34
C MET A 74 8.47 6.77 4.38
N SER A 75 8.32 7.52 3.28
CA SER A 75 8.76 8.92 3.20
C SER A 75 7.64 9.94 3.37
N THR A 76 6.37 9.57 3.24
CA THR A 76 5.23 10.50 3.20
C THR A 76 4.24 10.35 4.36
N VAL A 77 4.15 9.16 4.95
CA VAL A 77 3.29 8.88 6.09
C VAL A 77 4.09 9.10 7.38
N GLY A 78 3.60 10.01 8.21
CA GLY A 78 4.17 10.28 9.54
C GLY A 78 3.83 9.19 10.57
N GLY A 79 4.42 9.34 11.76
CA GLY A 79 4.14 8.45 12.89
C GLY A 79 4.57 6.99 12.68
N ALA A 80 3.94 6.09 13.42
CA ALA A 80 4.25 4.65 13.35
C ALA A 80 3.74 3.99 12.05
N ALA A 81 2.70 4.54 11.43
CA ALA A 81 2.05 3.94 10.27
C ALA A 81 2.99 3.87 9.04
N GLY A 82 3.84 4.88 8.81
CA GLY A 82 4.75 4.91 7.67
C GLY A 82 5.74 3.74 7.66
N PRO A 83 6.56 3.57 8.70
CA PRO A 83 7.46 2.41 8.81
C PRO A 83 6.73 1.05 8.80
N LEU A 84 5.55 0.95 9.41
CA LEU A 84 4.79 -0.31 9.48
C LEU A 84 4.26 -0.72 8.11
N TYR A 85 3.47 0.13 7.44
CA TYR A 85 2.95 -0.16 6.10
C TYR A 85 4.09 -0.26 5.08
N GLY A 86 5.07 0.63 5.15
CA GLY A 86 6.25 0.59 4.30
C GLY A 86 6.97 -0.75 4.36
N THR A 87 7.24 -1.24 5.58
CA THR A 87 7.88 -2.55 5.77
C THR A 87 7.01 -3.70 5.28
N ALA A 88 5.71 -3.67 5.57
CA ALA A 88 4.77 -4.69 5.13
C ALA A 88 4.74 -4.80 3.59
N PHE A 89 4.61 -3.69 2.88
CA PHE A 89 4.64 -3.64 1.42
C PHE A 89 6.00 -4.08 0.86
N LEU A 90 7.11 -3.72 1.51
CA LEU A 90 8.45 -4.12 1.07
C LEU A 90 8.65 -5.64 1.16
N ARG A 91 8.18 -6.26 2.25
CA ARG A 91 8.22 -7.72 2.42
C ARG A 91 7.31 -8.42 1.41
N GLY A 92 6.09 -7.93 1.24
CA GLY A 92 5.17 -8.42 0.22
C GLY A 92 5.74 -8.33 -1.19
N ALA A 93 6.43 -7.23 -1.52
CA ALA A 93 7.10 -7.08 -2.81
C ALA A 93 8.21 -8.09 -3.04
N LYS A 94 8.96 -8.46 -1.99
CA LYS A 94 9.98 -9.51 -2.07
C LYS A 94 9.36 -10.88 -2.32
N ALA A 95 8.22 -11.17 -1.68
CA ALA A 95 7.48 -12.42 -1.86
C ALA A 95 6.83 -12.54 -3.25
N ALA A 96 6.34 -11.42 -3.82
CA ALA A 96 5.67 -11.41 -5.12
C ALA A 96 6.60 -11.82 -6.29
N GLY A 97 7.90 -11.52 -6.20
CA GLY A 97 8.85 -11.84 -7.27
C GLY A 97 8.57 -11.11 -8.59
N ALA A 98 9.11 -11.61 -9.70
CA ALA A 98 9.02 -10.95 -11.02
C ALA A 98 7.87 -11.46 -11.92
N GLY A 99 7.12 -12.48 -11.47
CA GLY A 99 6.05 -13.10 -12.24
C GLY A 99 4.65 -12.58 -11.89
N GLY A 100 3.63 -13.13 -12.55
CA GLY A 100 2.25 -13.01 -12.12
C GLY A 100 1.99 -13.81 -10.83
N LEU A 101 0.95 -13.44 -10.07
CA LEU A 101 0.55 -14.15 -8.86
C LEU A 101 -0.71 -14.98 -9.11
N ASP A 102 -0.68 -16.24 -8.71
CA ASP A 102 -1.90 -17.02 -8.50
C ASP A 102 -2.45 -16.80 -7.08
N GLY A 103 -3.47 -17.57 -6.68
CA GLY A 103 -4.05 -17.45 -5.35
C GLY A 103 -3.06 -17.75 -4.21
N ALA A 104 -2.15 -18.71 -4.41
CA ALA A 104 -1.13 -19.04 -3.42
C ALA A 104 -0.07 -17.94 -3.33
N GLY A 105 0.35 -17.38 -4.47
CA GLY A 105 1.24 -16.22 -4.52
C GLY A 105 0.65 -15.00 -3.81
N ALA A 106 -0.64 -14.72 -4.02
CA ALA A 106 -1.32 -13.62 -3.33
C ALA A 106 -1.37 -13.83 -1.80
N ALA A 107 -1.65 -15.06 -1.34
CA ALA A 107 -1.60 -15.39 0.08
C ALA A 107 -0.18 -15.21 0.65
N GLY A 108 0.85 -15.69 -0.05
CA GLY A 108 2.25 -15.55 0.34
C GLY A 108 2.72 -14.09 0.45
N VAL A 109 2.18 -13.18 -0.38
CA VAL A 109 2.42 -11.73 -0.25
C VAL A 109 1.89 -11.20 1.08
N VAL A 110 0.69 -11.62 1.49
CA VAL A 110 0.08 -11.19 2.76
C VAL A 110 0.83 -11.79 3.95
N GLU A 111 1.17 -13.08 3.91
CA GLU A 111 1.96 -13.74 4.96
C GLU A 111 3.30 -13.04 5.16
N ALA A 112 4.01 -12.74 4.07
CA ALA A 112 5.29 -12.02 4.14
C ALA A 112 5.13 -10.61 4.71
N ALA A 113 4.02 -9.91 4.40
CA ALA A 113 3.75 -8.57 4.91
C ALA A 113 3.59 -8.54 6.44
N LEU A 114 3.02 -9.60 7.02
CA LEU A 114 2.77 -9.70 8.47
C LEU A 114 4.03 -10.06 9.28
N GLY A 115 5.02 -10.71 8.65
CA GLY A 115 6.30 -11.06 9.26
C GLY A 115 6.37 -12.49 9.79
#